data_AF-A0A412YWM6-F1
#
_entry.id   AF-A0A412YWM6-F1
#
_cell.length_a   1.000
_cell.length_b   1.000
_cell.length_c   1.000
_cell.angle_alpha   90.00
_cell.angle_beta   90.00
_cell.angle_gamma   90.00
#
_symmetry.space_group_name_H-M   'P 1'
#
loop_
_entity.id
_entity.type
_entity.pdbx_description
1 polymer ?
#
loop_
_entity_poly.entity_id
_entity_poly.type
_entity_poly.pdbx_seq_one_letter_code
_entity_poly.pdbx_strand_id
1 'polypeptide(L)'
;MSDNRIYTDRDCVETGSGCSLKGKVVVLKESALEAGFGRQLYYCTGGNGANGNALGKSVFLVNLKNGEFERCTRDHVLGVLKPELLPDEEKLQLSQIRPPGALPLENHEPQYSGYSFLEDGRYAAGVWLCNEKEAMEYVEMQKPYQHRIMLCDRNDFCVWEVRCGMQVYPPQEKLDEMREGLVENPGPMQL
;
A
#
# COMPACT_ATOMS: atom_id res chain seq x y z
N MET A 1 11.78 -18.94 10.37
CA MET A 1 10.85 -19.19 11.49
C MET A 1 9.87 -18.03 11.50
N SER A 2 8.59 -18.28 11.20
CA SER A 2 7.56 -17.23 11.30
C SER A 2 7.36 -16.94 12.78
N ASP A 3 7.73 -15.73 13.20
CA ASP A 3 7.64 -15.29 14.58
C ASP A 3 6.17 -15.34 15.03
N ASN A 4 5.87 -16.11 16.08
CA ASN A 4 4.50 -16.29 16.59
C ASN A 4 4.10 -15.12 17.51
N ARG A 5 4.58 -13.92 17.16
CA ARG A 5 4.39 -12.69 17.92
C ARG A 5 2.92 -12.33 17.93
N ILE A 6 2.42 -12.05 19.13
CA ILE A 6 1.09 -11.50 19.35
C ILE A 6 1.21 -9.98 19.37
N TYR A 7 0.46 -9.31 18.50
CA TYR A 7 0.37 -7.86 18.43
C TYR A 7 -0.74 -7.34 19.34
N THR A 8 -0.44 -6.24 20.02
CA THR A 8 -1.30 -5.59 21.02
C THR A 8 -1.56 -4.13 20.64
N ASP A 9 -2.36 -3.44 21.44
CA ASP A 9 -2.64 -2.01 21.29
C ASP A 9 -1.36 -1.15 21.33
N ARG A 10 -0.35 -1.58 22.10
CA ARG A 10 0.96 -0.91 22.20
C ARG A 10 1.77 -0.94 20.90
N ASP A 11 1.47 -1.89 20.02
CA ASP A 11 2.10 -2.02 18.70
C ASP A 11 1.40 -1.16 17.64
N CYS A 12 0.30 -0.50 17.99
CA CYS A 12 -0.47 0.33 17.07
C CYS A 12 -0.11 1.82 17.20
N VAL A 13 -0.18 2.55 16.08
CA VAL A 13 -0.11 4.03 16.06
C VAL A 13 -1.46 4.62 16.49
N GLU A 14 -2.54 3.98 16.06
CA GLU A 14 -3.91 4.42 16.31
C GLU A 14 -4.79 3.20 16.65
N THR A 15 -5.70 3.36 17.61
CA THR A 15 -6.67 2.34 18.02
C THR A 15 -8.06 2.95 18.17
N GLY A 16 -9.09 2.11 18.33
CA GLY A 16 -10.46 2.57 18.59
C GLY A 16 -11.17 3.12 17.34
N SER A 17 -12.42 3.56 17.49
CA SER A 17 -13.32 3.87 16.36
C SER A 17 -12.90 5.09 15.53
N GLY A 18 -12.18 6.05 16.13
CA GLY A 18 -11.73 7.25 15.43
C GLY A 18 -10.62 7.01 14.39
N CYS A 19 -9.96 5.86 14.45
CA CYS A 19 -8.86 5.52 13.56
C CYS A 19 -9.35 5.24 12.13
N SER A 20 -8.70 5.89 11.15
CA SER A 20 -8.85 5.59 9.72
C SER A 20 -7.91 4.44 9.34
N LEU A 21 -8.50 3.35 8.84
CA LEU A 21 -7.83 2.10 8.48
C LEU A 21 -7.42 2.02 7.01
N LYS A 22 -8.12 2.76 6.14
CA LYS A 22 -7.98 2.64 4.69
C LYS A 22 -6.53 2.92 4.26
N GLY A 23 -5.97 2.02 3.45
CA GLY A 23 -4.62 2.14 2.93
C GLY A 23 -3.53 1.85 3.95
N LYS A 24 -3.85 1.18 5.07
CA LYS A 24 -2.91 0.90 6.15
C LYS A 24 -2.89 -0.57 6.52
N VAL A 25 -1.77 -1.01 7.09
CA VAL A 25 -1.68 -2.30 7.76
C VAL A 25 -2.39 -2.22 9.10
N VAL A 26 -3.32 -3.15 9.31
CA VAL A 26 -4.14 -3.25 10.50
C VAL A 26 -3.82 -4.51 11.27
N VAL A 27 -4.01 -4.42 12.58
CA VAL A 27 -3.91 -5.54 13.52
C VAL A 27 -5.32 -6.00 13.85
N LEU A 28 -5.60 -7.29 13.70
CA LEU A 28 -6.81 -7.91 14.22
C LEU A 28 -6.61 -8.33 15.68
N LYS A 29 -7.69 -8.23 16.46
CA LYS A 29 -7.74 -8.75 17.83
C LYS A 29 -7.53 -10.25 17.83
N GLU A 30 -6.97 -10.79 18.91
CA GLU A 30 -6.80 -12.24 19.07
C GLU A 30 -8.14 -12.99 18.98
N SER A 31 -9.22 -12.41 19.51
CA SER A 31 -10.58 -12.97 19.38
C SER A 31 -11.08 -13.11 17.95
N ALA A 32 -10.47 -12.42 16.97
CA ALA A 32 -10.78 -12.61 15.57
C ALA A 32 -10.27 -13.97 15.06
N LEU A 33 -9.20 -14.52 15.65
CA LEU A 33 -8.69 -15.84 15.26
C LEU A 33 -9.75 -16.93 15.50
N GLU A 34 -10.51 -16.82 16.59
CA GLU A 34 -11.64 -17.71 16.90
C GLU A 34 -12.77 -17.60 15.86
N ALA A 35 -12.87 -16.46 15.17
CA ALA A 35 -13.83 -16.23 14.09
C ALA A 35 -13.33 -16.70 12.71
N GLY A 36 -12.20 -17.42 12.66
CA GLY A 36 -11.66 -18.05 11.45
C GLY A 36 -10.60 -17.24 10.71
N PHE A 37 -10.17 -16.10 11.25
CA PHE A 37 -9.06 -15.31 10.68
C PHE A 37 -7.72 -15.99 10.99
N GLY A 38 -6.86 -16.18 9.98
CA GLY A 38 -5.67 -17.03 10.13
C GLY A 38 -4.47 -16.38 10.83
N ARG A 39 -4.41 -15.05 10.88
CA ARG A 39 -3.32 -14.25 11.46
C ARG A 39 -3.83 -12.91 12.00
N GLN A 40 -2.96 -12.07 12.57
CA GLN A 40 -3.33 -10.73 13.03
C GLN A 40 -3.08 -9.62 12.01
N LEU A 41 -2.15 -9.80 11.06
CA LEU A 41 -1.70 -8.73 10.17
C LEU A 41 -2.40 -8.77 8.81
N TYR A 42 -3.07 -7.67 8.48
CA TYR A 42 -3.82 -7.51 7.24
C TYR A 42 -3.60 -6.12 6.66
N TYR A 43 -3.70 -5.97 5.34
CA TYR A 43 -3.78 -4.67 4.68
C TYR A 43 -5.23 -4.29 4.43
N CYS A 44 -5.65 -3.09 4.85
CA CYS A 44 -7.02 -2.62 4.68
C CYS A 44 -7.19 -1.84 3.38
N THR A 45 -7.94 -2.40 2.42
CA THR A 45 -8.19 -1.76 1.12
C THR A 45 -9.36 -0.78 1.16
N GLY A 46 -10.27 -0.92 2.12
CA GLY A 46 -11.39 0.00 2.32
C GLY A 46 -12.61 -0.64 2.98
N GLY A 47 -13.80 -0.22 2.57
CA GLY A 47 -15.08 -0.63 3.14
C GLY A 47 -15.73 0.45 4.01
N ASN A 48 -17.06 0.33 4.21
CA ASN A 48 -17.86 1.36 4.89
C ASN A 48 -17.50 1.55 6.37
N GLY A 49 -16.76 0.62 6.98
CA GLY A 49 -16.23 0.72 8.34
C GLY A 49 -14.75 1.08 8.43
N ALA A 50 -14.08 1.34 7.31
CA ALA A 50 -12.65 1.64 7.30
C ALA A 50 -12.31 3.10 7.64
N ASN A 51 -13.27 4.02 7.52
CA ASN A 51 -13.08 5.42 7.89
C ASN A 51 -13.20 5.61 9.42
N GLY A 52 -12.53 6.64 9.94
CA GLY A 52 -12.70 7.04 11.34
C GLY A 52 -14.15 7.43 11.65
N ASN A 53 -14.66 6.97 12.78
CA ASN A 53 -16.03 7.17 13.26
C ASN A 53 -17.11 6.79 12.22
N ALA A 54 -16.82 5.82 11.37
CA ALA A 54 -17.76 5.36 10.37
C ALA A 54 -19.03 4.75 10.98
N LEU A 55 -20.18 5.00 10.35
CA LEU A 55 -21.46 4.37 10.70
C LEU A 55 -21.52 2.90 10.25
N GLY A 56 -20.83 2.56 9.16
CA GLY A 56 -20.74 1.20 8.65
C GLY A 56 -19.72 0.36 9.44
N LYS A 57 -19.85 -0.97 9.34
CA LYS A 57 -18.94 -1.91 10.04
C LYS A 57 -18.07 -2.75 9.12
N SER A 58 -18.37 -2.86 7.83
CA SER A 58 -17.63 -3.73 6.91
C SER A 58 -16.25 -3.14 6.59
N VAL A 59 -15.21 -3.95 6.71
CA VAL A 59 -13.84 -3.62 6.29
C VAL A 59 -13.37 -4.69 5.31
N PHE A 60 -12.73 -4.29 4.23
CA PHE A 60 -12.15 -5.19 3.23
C PHE A 60 -10.64 -5.26 3.44
N LEU A 61 -10.15 -6.48 3.60
CA LEU A 61 -8.79 -6.78 4.00
C LEU A 61 -8.11 -7.70 3.00
N VAL A 62 -6.78 -7.62 2.95
CA VAL A 62 -5.91 -8.61 2.34
C VAL A 62 -5.04 -9.22 3.43
N ASN A 63 -5.06 -10.53 3.54
CA ASN A 63 -4.25 -11.29 4.49
C ASN A 63 -2.78 -11.21 4.09
N LEU A 64 -1.93 -10.64 4.93
CA LEU A 64 -0.51 -10.44 4.59
C LEU A 64 0.32 -11.73 4.70
N LYS A 65 -0.29 -12.86 5.06
CA LYS A 65 0.40 -14.15 5.08
C LYS A 65 0.26 -14.94 3.77
N ASN A 66 -0.88 -14.81 3.09
CA ASN A 66 -1.20 -15.63 1.92
C ASN A 66 -1.79 -14.82 0.74
N GLY A 67 -2.03 -13.52 0.91
CA GLY A 67 -2.59 -12.64 -0.12
C GLY A 67 -4.11 -12.77 -0.32
N GLU A 68 -4.82 -13.54 0.49
CA GLU A 68 -6.26 -13.75 0.32
C GLU A 68 -7.08 -12.51 0.72
N PHE A 69 -8.16 -12.28 -0.03
CA PHE A 69 -9.12 -11.22 0.27
C PHE A 69 -10.14 -11.69 1.29
N GLU A 70 -10.35 -10.90 2.33
CA GLU A 70 -11.25 -11.23 3.41
C GLU A 70 -12.14 -10.03 3.78
N ARG A 71 -13.42 -10.30 4.04
CA ARG A 71 -14.34 -9.30 4.61
C ARG A 71 -14.36 -9.46 6.12
N CYS A 72 -14.02 -8.37 6.82
CA CYS A 72 -13.99 -8.31 8.27
C CYS A 72 -15.02 -7.30 8.79
N THR A 73 -15.30 -7.35 10.09
CA THR A 73 -16.04 -6.32 10.80
C THR A 73 -15.07 -5.42 11.57
N ARG A 74 -15.36 -4.12 11.64
CA ARG A 74 -14.53 -3.13 12.32
C ARG A 74 -14.25 -3.48 13.78
N ASP A 75 -15.18 -4.17 14.42
CA ASP A 75 -15.10 -4.59 15.82
C ASP A 75 -13.98 -5.63 16.06
N HIS A 76 -13.55 -6.36 15.03
CA HIS A 76 -12.40 -7.27 15.09
C HIS A 76 -11.05 -6.57 14.89
N VAL A 77 -11.04 -5.33 14.38
CA VAL A 77 -9.80 -4.58 14.18
C VAL A 77 -9.37 -3.91 15.49
N LEU A 78 -8.15 -4.22 15.93
CA LEU A 78 -7.52 -3.61 17.11
C LEU A 78 -7.08 -2.18 16.81
N GLY A 79 -6.34 -1.99 15.72
CA GLY A 79 -5.76 -0.71 15.35
C GLY A 79 -4.89 -0.77 14.09
N VAL A 80 -4.21 0.34 13.80
CA VAL A 80 -3.23 0.47 12.72
C VAL A 80 -1.84 0.16 13.27
N LEU A 81 -1.15 -0.80 12.66
CA LEU A 81 0.19 -1.21 13.08
C LEU A 81 1.21 -0.06 12.88
N LYS A 82 2.16 0.07 13.80
CA LYS A 82 3.39 0.84 13.59
C LYS A 82 4.17 0.30 12.39
N PRO A 83 4.43 1.09 11.33
CA PRO A 83 5.04 0.57 10.10
C PRO A 83 6.38 -0.14 10.33
N GLU A 84 7.18 0.32 11.28
CA GLU A 84 8.47 -0.26 11.67
C GLU A 84 8.35 -1.66 12.32
N LEU A 85 7.16 -2.07 12.74
CA LEU A 85 6.89 -3.39 13.31
C LEU A 85 6.38 -4.41 12.28
N LEU A 86 6.15 -4.01 11.03
CA LEU A 86 5.75 -4.93 9.98
C LEU A 86 6.93 -5.88 9.64
N PRO A 87 6.77 -7.21 9.76
CA PRO A 87 7.85 -8.12 9.43
C PRO A 87 8.09 -8.19 7.92
N ASP A 88 9.29 -8.64 7.55
CA ASP A 88 9.75 -8.69 6.16
C ASP A 88 8.88 -9.53 5.25
N GLU A 89 8.41 -10.69 5.72
CA GLU A 89 7.56 -11.56 4.91
C GLU A 89 6.22 -10.88 4.57
N GLU A 90 5.61 -10.18 5.53
CA GLU A 90 4.39 -9.40 5.30
C GLU A 90 4.64 -8.14 4.45
N LYS A 91 5.85 -7.53 4.52
CA LYS A 91 6.26 -6.47 3.57
C LYS A 91 6.35 -7.01 2.14
N LEU A 92 6.91 -8.21 1.94
CA LEU A 92 7.00 -8.86 0.63
C LEU A 92 5.62 -9.28 0.09
N GLN A 93 4.69 -9.66 0.97
CA GLN A 93 3.30 -9.90 0.56
C GLN A 93 2.60 -8.59 0.20
N LEU A 94 2.76 -7.54 1.02
CA LEU A 94 2.19 -6.21 0.77
C LEU A 94 2.67 -5.62 -0.56
N SER A 95 3.94 -5.83 -0.92
CA SER A 95 4.50 -5.30 -2.17
C SER A 95 3.85 -5.84 -3.43
N GLN A 96 3.13 -6.95 -3.35
CA GLN A 96 2.43 -7.59 -4.47
C GLN A 96 0.97 -7.14 -4.61
N ILE A 97 0.46 -6.32 -3.67
CA ILE A 97 -0.92 -5.83 -3.70
C ILE A 97 -1.02 -4.64 -4.66
N ARG A 98 -2.05 -4.64 -5.51
CA ARG A 98 -2.40 -3.49 -6.36
C ARG A 98 -3.20 -2.44 -5.58
N PRO A 99 -3.09 -1.15 -5.92
CA PRO A 99 -3.89 -0.10 -5.30
C PRO A 99 -5.40 -0.41 -5.34
N PRO A 100 -6.17 -0.03 -4.29
CA PRO A 100 -7.62 -0.18 -4.31
C PRO A 100 -8.26 0.56 -5.50
N GLY A 101 -9.04 -0.15 -6.31
CA GLY A 101 -9.68 0.43 -7.50
C GLY A 101 -8.81 0.41 -8.76
N ALA A 102 -7.65 -0.25 -8.73
CA ALA A 102 -6.85 -0.51 -9.92
C ALA A 102 -7.65 -1.28 -10.99
N LEU A 103 -7.38 -0.96 -12.25
CA LEU A 103 -8.15 -1.47 -13.39
C LEU A 103 -7.90 -2.99 -13.60
N PRO A 104 -8.91 -3.75 -14.06
CA PRO A 104 -8.73 -5.18 -14.36
C PRO A 104 -7.70 -5.37 -15.48
N LEU A 105 -6.72 -6.26 -15.26
CA LEU A 105 -5.61 -6.48 -16.20
C LEU A 105 -6.07 -7.16 -17.50
N GLU A 106 -7.22 -7.82 -17.49
CA GLU A 106 -7.75 -8.56 -18.63
C GLU A 106 -7.99 -7.66 -19.85
N ASN A 107 -8.33 -6.39 -19.62
CA ASN A 107 -8.69 -5.43 -20.68
C ASN A 107 -7.92 -4.10 -20.59
N HIS A 108 -6.91 -4.00 -19.72
CA HIS A 108 -6.12 -2.79 -19.54
C HIS A 108 -4.63 -3.11 -19.54
N GLU A 109 -3.96 -2.72 -20.61
CA GLU A 109 -2.53 -2.95 -20.76
C GLU A 109 -1.74 -2.18 -19.69
N PRO A 110 -0.89 -2.85 -18.88
CA PRO A 110 0.00 -2.20 -17.94
C PRO A 110 0.91 -1.19 -18.63
N GLN A 111 1.00 0.01 -18.06
CA GLN A 111 1.92 1.05 -18.52
C GLN A 111 3.17 1.15 -17.65
N TYR A 112 3.07 0.61 -16.42
CA TYR A 112 4.14 0.64 -15.43
C TYR A 112 4.25 -0.70 -14.70
N SER A 113 5.44 -0.95 -14.18
CA SER A 113 5.72 -1.99 -13.19
C SER A 113 6.22 -1.36 -11.89
N GLY A 114 5.67 -1.80 -10.76
CA GLY A 114 6.07 -1.36 -9.43
C GLY A 114 6.84 -2.44 -8.68
N TYR A 115 7.97 -2.06 -8.09
CA TYR A 115 8.82 -2.93 -7.29
C TYR A 115 9.03 -2.31 -5.91
N SER A 116 9.04 -3.14 -4.87
CA SER A 116 9.40 -2.71 -3.52
C SER A 116 10.45 -3.64 -2.93
N PHE A 117 11.45 -3.05 -2.30
CA PHE A 117 12.62 -3.75 -1.78
C PHE A 117 12.73 -3.54 -0.27
N LEU A 118 13.13 -4.61 0.40
CA LEU A 118 13.59 -4.59 1.78
C LEU A 118 14.97 -3.93 1.86
N GLU A 119 15.42 -3.66 3.08
CA GLU A 119 16.73 -3.02 3.31
C GLU A 119 17.90 -3.90 2.85
N ASP A 120 17.77 -5.21 2.95
CA ASP A 120 18.76 -6.19 2.47
C ASP A 120 18.68 -6.45 0.95
N GLY A 121 17.82 -5.71 0.23
CA GLY A 121 17.65 -5.80 -1.21
C GLY A 121 16.74 -6.92 -1.69
N ARG A 122 16.20 -7.78 -0.80
CA ARG A 122 15.16 -8.75 -1.18
C ARG A 122 13.92 -8.01 -1.68
N TYR A 123 13.25 -8.61 -2.66
CA TYR A 123 11.99 -8.13 -3.21
C TYR A 123 11.16 -9.29 -3.75
N ALA A 124 9.85 -9.10 -3.84
CA ALA A 124 8.94 -10.05 -4.49
C ALA A 124 8.73 -9.69 -5.97
N ALA A 125 7.86 -10.41 -6.68
CA ALA A 125 7.51 -10.07 -8.06
C ALA A 125 6.96 -8.64 -8.17
N GLY A 126 7.29 -7.97 -9.28
CA GLY A 126 6.77 -6.64 -9.58
C GLY A 126 5.27 -6.67 -9.86
N VAL A 127 4.62 -5.53 -9.62
CA VAL A 127 3.17 -5.36 -9.79
C VAL A 127 2.87 -4.56 -11.05
N TRP A 128 1.94 -5.05 -11.87
CA TRP A 128 1.47 -4.35 -13.07
C TRP A 128 0.48 -3.24 -12.72
N LEU A 129 0.71 -2.06 -13.29
CA LEU A 129 -0.05 -0.83 -13.02
C LEU A 129 -0.46 -0.20 -14.35
N CYS A 130 -1.76 0.01 -14.55
CA CYS A 130 -2.33 0.35 -15.86
C CYS A 130 -2.21 1.82 -16.24
N ASN A 131 -1.89 2.70 -15.30
CA ASN A 131 -1.81 4.14 -15.53
C ASN A 131 -0.98 4.81 -14.43
N GLU A 132 -0.67 6.10 -14.62
CA GLU A 132 0.12 6.90 -13.69
C GLU A 132 -0.53 7.00 -12.31
N LYS A 133 -1.86 7.11 -12.24
CA LYS A 133 -2.59 7.16 -10.98
C LYS A 133 -2.35 5.90 -10.15
N GLU A 134 -2.49 4.72 -10.74
CA GLU A 134 -2.16 3.44 -10.08
C GLU A 134 -0.69 3.38 -9.67
N ALA A 135 0.22 3.87 -10.53
CA ALA A 135 1.64 3.91 -10.24
C ALA A 135 1.95 4.72 -8.97
N MET A 136 1.39 5.93 -8.87
CA MET A 136 1.60 6.81 -7.72
C MET A 136 0.86 6.34 -6.47
N GLU A 137 -0.35 5.78 -6.60
CA GLU A 137 -1.05 5.17 -5.47
C GLU A 137 -0.30 3.95 -4.92
N TYR A 138 0.38 3.18 -5.77
CA TYR A 138 1.26 2.10 -5.34
C TYR A 138 2.44 2.63 -4.52
N VAL A 139 3.09 3.70 -4.98
CA VAL A 139 4.18 4.35 -4.22
C VAL A 139 3.70 4.77 -2.82
N GLU A 140 2.58 5.49 -2.73
CA GLU A 140 2.06 5.97 -1.45
C GLU A 140 1.64 4.82 -0.51
N MET A 141 1.07 3.74 -1.05
CA MET A 141 0.75 2.54 -0.29
C MET A 141 1.99 1.87 0.33
N GLN A 142 3.09 1.81 -0.42
CA GLN A 142 4.30 1.08 -0.02
C GLN A 142 5.25 1.93 0.84
N LYS A 143 5.26 3.25 0.65
CA LYS A 143 6.21 4.20 1.23
C LYS A 143 6.42 4.10 2.74
N PRO A 144 5.40 3.82 3.58
CA PRO A 144 5.60 3.69 5.02
C PRO A 144 6.35 2.41 5.43
N TYR A 145 6.35 1.38 4.58
CA TYR A 145 6.74 0.02 4.97
C TYR A 145 8.03 -0.45 4.30
N GLN A 146 8.34 0.06 3.11
CA GLN A 146 9.41 -0.45 2.26
C GLN A 146 10.67 0.42 2.35
N HIS A 147 11.84 -0.19 2.23
CA HIS A 147 13.11 0.54 2.21
C HIS A 147 13.27 1.33 0.90
N ARG A 148 12.89 0.71 -0.22
CA ARG A 148 12.99 1.30 -1.55
C ARG A 148 11.79 0.89 -2.41
N ILE A 149 11.31 1.80 -3.22
CA ILE A 149 10.22 1.58 -4.19
C ILE A 149 10.68 2.13 -5.53
N MET A 150 10.47 1.36 -6.59
CA MET A 150 10.87 1.72 -7.95
C MET A 150 9.69 1.49 -8.89
N LEU A 151 9.37 2.49 -9.70
CA LEU A 151 8.44 2.38 -10.82
C LEU A 151 9.25 2.36 -12.12
N CYS A 152 8.95 1.41 -13.00
CA CYS A 152 9.46 1.38 -14.36
C CYS A 152 8.34 1.61 -15.37
N ASP A 153 8.68 2.16 -16.53
CA ASP A 153 7.79 2.21 -17.70
C ASP A 153 7.72 0.85 -18.43
N ARG A 154 6.99 0.79 -19.54
CA ARG A 154 6.84 -0.42 -20.38
C ARG A 154 8.13 -0.93 -21.01
N ASN A 155 9.19 -0.12 -21.03
CA ASN A 155 10.48 -0.49 -21.59
C ASN A 155 11.48 -0.86 -20.48
N ASP A 156 11.00 -1.08 -19.26
CA ASP A 156 11.78 -1.39 -18.06
C ASP A 156 12.75 -0.27 -17.62
N PHE A 157 12.52 0.97 -18.06
CA PHE A 157 13.29 2.11 -17.55
C PHE A 157 12.68 2.63 -16.26
N CYS A 158 13.52 2.83 -15.23
CA CYS A 158 13.11 3.50 -14.01
C CYS A 158 12.62 4.93 -14.32
N VAL A 159 11.38 5.20 -13.95
CA VAL A 159 10.72 6.51 -14.10
C VAL A 159 10.49 7.20 -12.77
N TRP A 160 10.45 6.45 -11.67
CA TRP A 160 10.31 6.98 -10.32
C TRP A 160 11.00 6.09 -9.30
N GLU A 161 11.69 6.68 -8.33
CA GLU A 161 12.29 5.94 -7.23
C GLU A 161 12.11 6.69 -5.91
N VAL A 162 11.73 5.94 -4.87
CA VAL A 162 11.67 6.40 -3.49
C VAL A 162 12.59 5.51 -2.66
N ARG A 163 13.42 6.10 -1.79
CA ARG A 163 14.29 5.39 -0.85
C ARG A 163 14.21 6.02 0.53
N CYS A 164 14.01 5.21 1.55
CA CYS A 164 13.80 5.65 2.94
C CYS A 164 12.75 6.77 3.05
N GLY A 165 11.63 6.63 2.31
CA GLY A 165 10.55 7.62 2.27
C GLY A 165 10.83 8.89 1.45
N MET A 166 12.04 9.05 0.90
CA MET A 166 12.44 10.21 0.10
C MET A 166 12.43 9.88 -1.39
N GLN A 167 11.85 10.76 -2.20
CA GLN A 167 11.90 10.65 -3.65
C GLN A 167 13.33 10.95 -4.13
N VAL A 168 13.95 10.02 -4.86
CA VAL A 168 15.36 10.09 -5.29
C VAL A 168 15.53 10.07 -6.81
N TYR A 169 14.54 9.56 -7.55
CA TYR A 169 14.48 9.66 -9.01
C TYR A 169 13.04 9.99 -9.45
N PRO A 170 12.84 10.88 -10.44
CA PRO A 170 13.86 11.69 -11.11
C PRO A 170 14.51 12.72 -10.17
N PRO A 171 15.75 13.15 -10.41
CA PRO A 171 16.39 14.16 -9.55
C PRO A 171 15.62 15.48 -9.60
N GLN A 172 15.80 16.32 -8.57
CA GLN A 172 15.04 17.56 -8.41
C GLN A 172 15.15 18.48 -9.64
N GLU A 173 16.33 18.57 -10.27
CA GLU A 173 16.49 19.41 -11.47
C GLU A 173 15.54 18.99 -12.59
N LYS A 174 15.41 17.68 -12.83
CA LYS A 174 14.51 17.14 -13.86
C LYS A 174 13.03 17.35 -13.50
N LEU A 175 12.67 17.33 -12.22
CA LEU A 175 11.31 17.66 -11.78
C LEU A 175 10.98 19.14 -12.03
N ASP A 176 11.93 20.03 -11.77
CA ASP A 176 11.75 21.46 -11.98
C ASP A 176 11.61 21.77 -13.48
N GLU A 177 12.43 21.16 -14.34
CA GLU A 177 12.29 21.24 -15.81
C GLU A 177 10.90 20.78 -16.29
N MET A 178 10.39 19.66 -15.77
CA MET A 178 9.05 19.17 -16.11
C MET A 178 7.95 20.15 -15.69
N ARG A 179 8.10 20.81 -14.54
CA ARG A 179 7.15 21.82 -14.05
C ARG A 179 7.20 23.09 -14.90
N GLU A 180 8.39 23.56 -15.26
CA GLU A 180 8.57 24.74 -16.12
C GLU A 180 8.03 24.51 -17.53
N GLY A 181 8.27 23.33 -18.11
CA GLY A 181 7.73 22.97 -19.44
C GLY A 181 6.20 22.89 -19.50
N LEU A 182 5.53 22.58 -18.38
CA LEU A 182 4.07 22.64 -18.25
C LEU A 182 3.54 24.07 -18.12
N VAL A 183 4.35 25.00 -17.59
CA VAL A 183 4.00 26.44 -17.47
C VAL A 183 4.15 27.13 -18.82
N GLU A 184 5.12 26.74 -19.65
CA GLU A 184 5.34 27.33 -20.98
C GLU A 184 4.40 26.81 -22.08
N ASN A 185 3.77 25.64 -21.89
CA ASN A 185 2.75 25.10 -22.79
C ASN A 185 1.42 24.85 -22.04
N PRO A 186 0.67 25.91 -21.68
CA PRO A 186 -0.72 25.71 -21.29
C PRO A 186 -1.43 25.23 -22.55
N GLY A 187 -1.81 23.95 -22.58
CA GLY A 187 -2.60 23.39 -23.68
C GLY A 187 -3.78 24.31 -24.02
N PRO A 188 -4.25 24.35 -25.27
CA PRO A 188 -5.18 25.36 -25.73
C PRO A 188 -6.40 25.40 -24.81
N MET A 189 -6.59 26.54 -24.13
CA MET A 189 -7.83 26.86 -23.42
C MET A 189 -8.97 26.79 -24.43
N GLN A 190 -9.71 25.68 -24.43
CA GLN A 190 -10.98 25.61 -25.13
C GLN A 190 -11.99 26.43 -24.33
N LEU A 191 -12.32 27.61 -24.87
CA LEU A 191 -13.46 28.45 -24.49
C LEU A 191 -14.78 27.76 -24.80
#